data_AF-A0A0G1JN55-F1
#
_entry.id   AF-A0A0G1JN55-F1
#
_cell.length_a   1.000
_cell.length_b   1.000
_cell.length_c   1.000
_cell.angle_alpha   90.00
_cell.angle_beta   90.00
_cell.angle_gamma   90.00
#
_symmetry.space_group_name_H-M   'P 1'
#
loop_
_entity.id
_entity.type
_entity.pdbx_description
1 polymer ?
#
loop_
_entity_poly.entity_id
_entity_poly.type
_entity_poly.pdbx_seq_one_letter_code
_entity_poly.pdbx_strand_id
1 'polypeptide(L)'
;MKTIRNFPTIFLLASATLIPLANIFINKLQENIVDVFPSDLEIKIENGSVKSNMPQPYKIPFTHLQKLLPQATTDLSPQIVFEENFLVIDEKAKTEDILKYNTLLLLTNSGIVIKEQSDAGFRYQPFSKDTNLTIDRRTVRVIWSRISPMAKWITPGIVSAVAVIMLLYYPLWHLIYLVFGSLLLLLYMRMAKLKISFKTLYRVGLYSITLPLLINYVVSIFLPTLWLPFSFTLIFLLFSQYMLRNPSP
;
A
#
# COMPACT_ATOMS: atom_id res chain seq x y z
N MET A 1 -5.69 22.39 5.06
CA MET A 1 -6.95 22.69 4.31
C MET A 1 -6.82 22.58 2.79
N LYS A 2 -5.66 22.86 2.16
CA LYS A 2 -5.46 22.72 0.70
C LYS A 2 -5.62 21.28 0.19
N THR A 3 -5.24 20.29 0.99
CA THR A 3 -5.26 18.85 0.67
C THR A 3 -6.66 18.24 0.55
N ILE A 4 -7.64 18.73 1.33
CA ILE A 4 -9.00 18.17 1.38
C ILE A 4 -9.84 18.60 0.16
N ARG A 5 -9.61 19.82 -0.35
CA ARG A 5 -10.30 20.34 -1.55
C ARG A 5 -9.86 19.65 -2.84
N ASN A 6 -8.62 19.18 -2.88
CA ASN A 6 -8.06 18.48 -4.02
C ASN A 6 -8.43 16.98 -4.02
N PHE A 7 -9.39 16.52 -3.20
CA PHE A 7 -9.76 15.11 -3.13
C PHE A 7 -10.07 14.47 -4.49
N PRO A 8 -10.97 15.01 -5.34
CA PRO A 8 -11.23 14.41 -6.66
C PRO A 8 -10.00 14.50 -7.58
N THR A 9 -9.18 15.56 -7.47
CA THR A 9 -7.99 15.70 -8.31
C THR A 9 -6.85 14.78 -7.88
N ILE A 10 -6.65 14.56 -6.58
CA ILE A 10 -5.70 13.59 -6.01
C ILE A 10 -6.12 12.17 -6.39
N PHE A 11 -7.41 11.84 -6.29
CA PHE A 11 -7.92 10.54 -6.72
C PHE A 11 -7.69 10.32 -8.22
N LEU A 12 -8.04 11.29 -9.06
CA LEU A 12 -7.80 11.21 -10.50
C LEU A 12 -6.30 11.09 -10.82
N LEU A 13 -5.45 11.90 -10.20
CA LEU A 13 -3.99 11.82 -10.37
C LEU A 13 -3.42 10.47 -9.89
N ALA A 14 -3.86 9.96 -8.74
CA ALA A 14 -3.45 8.67 -8.22
C ALA A 14 -3.89 7.53 -9.15
N SER A 15 -5.14 7.56 -9.64
CA SER A 15 -5.64 6.56 -10.60
C SER A 15 -4.89 6.64 -11.94
N ALA A 16 -4.65 7.84 -12.47
CA ALA A 16 -3.96 8.08 -13.73
C ALA A 16 -2.48 7.65 -13.71
N THR A 17 -1.89 7.52 -12.53
CA THR A 17 -0.50 7.11 -12.35
C THR A 17 -0.37 5.65 -11.93
N LEU A 18 -1.16 5.21 -10.94
CA LEU A 18 -1.08 3.86 -10.38
C LEU A 18 -1.60 2.78 -11.33
N ILE A 19 -2.66 3.05 -12.10
CA ILE A 19 -3.23 2.09 -13.05
C ILE A 19 -2.23 1.73 -14.16
N PRO A 20 -1.69 2.69 -14.93
CA PRO A 20 -0.72 2.35 -15.97
C PRO A 20 0.55 1.74 -15.38
N LEU A 21 1.02 2.20 -14.22
CA LEU A 21 2.19 1.63 -13.56
C LEU A 21 1.97 0.15 -13.19
N ALA A 22 0.82 -0.18 -12.59
CA ALA A 22 0.45 -1.56 -12.26
C ALA A 22 0.38 -2.44 -13.51
N ASN A 23 -0.23 -1.96 -14.58
CA ASN A 23 -0.31 -2.70 -15.85
C ASN A 23 1.07 -2.92 -16.47
N ILE A 24 1.94 -1.90 -16.50
CA ILE A 24 3.31 -2.01 -17.01
C ILE A 24 4.09 -3.04 -16.17
N PHE A 25 3.99 -2.98 -14.85
CA PHE A 25 4.64 -3.93 -13.95
C PHE A 25 4.16 -5.36 -14.20
N ILE A 26 2.85 -5.59 -14.27
CA ILE A 26 2.27 -6.92 -14.49
C ILE A 26 2.70 -7.48 -15.85
N ASN A 27 2.67 -6.66 -16.91
CA ASN A 27 3.09 -7.09 -18.25
C ASN A 27 4.59 -7.44 -18.27
N LYS A 28 5.45 -6.58 -17.70
CA LYS A 28 6.89 -6.86 -17.59
C LYS A 28 7.16 -8.13 -16.79
N LEU A 29 6.42 -8.34 -15.69
CA LEU A 29 6.57 -9.53 -14.87
C LEU A 29 6.12 -10.77 -15.64
N GLN A 30 5.03 -10.67 -16.42
CA GLN A 30 4.57 -11.75 -17.27
C GLN A 30 5.58 -12.15 -18.35
N GLU A 31 6.27 -11.18 -18.94
CA GLU A 31 7.27 -11.40 -19.98
C GLU A 31 8.60 -11.94 -19.43
N ASN A 32 9.07 -11.42 -18.29
CA ASN A 32 10.47 -11.58 -17.88
C ASN A 32 10.67 -12.50 -16.66
N ILE A 33 9.62 -12.91 -15.94
CA ILE A 33 9.79 -13.72 -14.70
C ILE A 33 10.49 -15.05 -14.95
N VAL A 34 10.27 -15.67 -16.12
CA VAL A 34 10.90 -16.95 -16.51
C VAL A 34 12.36 -16.75 -16.93
N ASP A 35 12.75 -15.54 -17.28
CA ASP A 35 14.11 -15.19 -17.73
C ASP A 35 15.02 -14.77 -16.57
N VAL A 36 14.43 -14.39 -15.44
CA VAL A 36 15.15 -14.16 -14.19
C VAL A 36 15.69 -15.46 -13.60
N PHE A 37 14.99 -16.58 -13.82
CA PHE A 37 15.45 -17.90 -13.39
C PHE A 37 16.52 -18.43 -14.36
N PRO A 38 17.75 -18.75 -13.90
CA PRO A 38 18.83 -19.22 -14.77
C PRO A 38 18.41 -20.48 -15.53
N SER A 39 18.69 -20.55 -16.84
CA SER A 39 18.28 -21.68 -17.70
C SER A 39 18.83 -23.02 -17.25
N ASP A 40 20.04 -22.98 -16.69
CA ASP A 40 20.83 -24.16 -16.41
C ASP A 40 20.71 -24.57 -14.93
N LEU A 41 19.99 -23.79 -14.11
CA LEU A 41 19.82 -24.09 -12.69
C LEU A 41 18.72 -25.15 -12.49
N GLU A 42 19.09 -26.25 -11.86
CA GLU A 42 18.19 -27.32 -11.44
C GLU A 42 18.40 -27.57 -9.94
N ILE A 43 17.33 -27.40 -9.17
CA ILE A 43 17.31 -27.66 -7.73
C ILE A 43 16.43 -28.88 -7.49
N LYS A 44 17.01 -29.95 -6.97
CA LYS A 44 16.28 -31.17 -6.59
C LYS A 44 16.16 -31.24 -5.09
N ILE A 45 14.95 -31.37 -4.59
CA ILE A 45 14.65 -31.70 -3.20
C ILE A 45 14.27 -33.17 -3.21
N GLU A 46 15.12 -34.03 -2.65
CA GLU A 46 14.92 -35.48 -2.55
C GLU A 46 14.93 -35.85 -1.06
N ASN A 47 13.81 -36.40 -0.58
CA ASN A 47 13.63 -36.79 0.83
C ASN A 47 13.97 -35.67 1.83
N GLY A 48 13.64 -34.42 1.49
CA GLY A 48 13.95 -33.23 2.31
C GLY A 48 15.41 -32.75 2.24
N SER A 49 16.23 -33.32 1.35
CA SER A 49 17.60 -32.88 1.08
C SER A 49 17.68 -32.15 -0.26
N VAL A 50 18.23 -30.93 -0.24
CA VAL A 50 18.44 -30.11 -1.43
C VAL A 50 19.74 -30.52 -2.12
N LYS A 51 19.66 -30.67 -3.44
CA LYS A 51 20.80 -30.83 -4.35
C LYS A 51 20.70 -29.81 -5.49
N SER A 52 21.80 -29.14 -5.79
CA SER A 52 21.91 -28.23 -6.93
C SER A 52 22.92 -28.73 -7.95
N ASN A 53 22.65 -28.54 -9.24
CA ASN A 53 23.60 -28.84 -10.31
C ASN A 53 24.66 -27.74 -10.53
N MET A 54 24.55 -26.61 -9.83
CA MET A 54 25.44 -25.45 -9.94
C MET A 54 26.57 -25.47 -8.89
N PRO A 55 27.73 -24.84 -9.18
CA PRO A 55 28.80 -24.67 -8.19
C PRO A 55 28.33 -23.83 -7.00
N GLN A 56 28.62 -24.31 -5.79
CA GLN A 56 28.16 -23.70 -4.52
C GLN A 56 29.26 -22.89 -3.83
N PRO A 57 28.93 -21.76 -3.17
CA PRO A 57 27.58 -21.16 -3.07
C PRO A 57 27.16 -20.47 -4.38
N TYR A 58 25.95 -20.78 -4.87
CA TYR A 58 25.39 -20.15 -6.06
C TYR A 58 24.55 -18.93 -5.66
N LYS A 59 24.89 -17.75 -6.18
CA LYS A 59 24.25 -16.48 -5.79
C LYS A 59 23.40 -15.92 -6.93
N ILE A 60 22.14 -15.60 -6.63
CA ILE A 60 21.23 -14.87 -7.50
C ILE A 60 21.14 -13.42 -7.00
N PRO A 61 21.76 -12.46 -7.70
CA PRO A 61 21.81 -11.08 -7.24
C PRO A 61 20.44 -10.40 -7.36
N PHE A 62 20.16 -9.44 -6.49
CA PHE A 62 18.91 -8.67 -6.54
C PHE A 62 18.78 -7.85 -7.84
N THR A 63 19.91 -7.53 -8.49
CA THR A 63 19.95 -6.87 -9.80
C THR A 63 19.22 -7.63 -10.89
N HIS A 64 19.12 -8.96 -10.78
CA HIS A 64 18.31 -9.75 -11.72
C HIS A 64 16.82 -9.48 -11.56
N LEU A 65 16.33 -9.21 -10.34
CA LEU A 65 14.94 -8.82 -10.08
C LEU A 65 14.66 -7.37 -10.51
N GLN A 66 15.67 -6.50 -10.52
CA GLN A 66 15.50 -5.12 -11.02
C GLN A 66 15.05 -5.09 -12.49
N LYS A 67 15.37 -6.13 -13.28
CA LYS A 67 14.88 -6.27 -14.66
C LYS A 67 13.35 -6.35 -14.75
N LEU A 68 12.69 -6.80 -13.67
CA LEU A 68 11.22 -6.86 -13.57
C LEU A 68 10.59 -5.52 -13.22
N LEU A 69 11.38 -4.55 -12.72
CA LEU A 69 10.88 -3.25 -12.31
C LEU A 69 10.71 -2.30 -13.53
N PRO A 70 9.64 -1.49 -13.57
CA PRO A 70 9.50 -0.40 -14.51
C PRO A 70 10.64 0.61 -14.32
N GLN A 71 11.17 1.18 -15.41
CA GLN A 71 12.21 2.23 -15.30
C GLN A 71 11.71 3.46 -14.51
N ALA A 72 10.40 3.71 -14.52
CA ALA A 72 9.75 4.76 -13.75
C ALA A 72 9.87 4.60 -12.21
N THR A 73 10.20 3.41 -11.70
CA THR A 73 10.41 3.20 -10.25
C THR A 73 11.85 3.42 -9.81
N THR A 74 12.81 3.52 -10.74
CA THR A 74 14.23 3.66 -10.43
C THR A 74 14.55 5.05 -9.85
N ASP A 75 13.78 6.08 -10.22
CA ASP A 75 13.95 7.45 -9.71
C ASP A 75 13.23 7.71 -8.37
N LEU A 76 12.38 6.78 -7.90
CA LEU A 76 11.49 7.00 -6.75
C LEU A 76 12.06 6.57 -5.38
N SER A 77 13.27 6.01 -5.30
CA SER A 77 13.88 5.70 -4.00
C SER A 77 15.38 5.43 -4.05
N PRO A 78 16.23 6.42 -3.71
CA PRO A 78 17.60 6.16 -3.29
C PRO A 78 17.71 5.58 -1.85
N GLN A 79 16.60 5.26 -1.19
CA GLN A 79 16.58 4.81 0.22
C GLN A 79 16.18 3.33 0.43
N ILE A 80 15.80 2.59 -0.60
CA ILE A 80 15.55 1.15 -0.45
C ILE A 80 16.90 0.44 -0.55
N VAL A 81 17.49 0.12 0.59
CA VAL A 81 18.67 -0.75 0.67
C VAL A 81 18.20 -2.16 0.32
N PHE A 82 18.36 -2.55 -0.94
CA PHE A 82 18.17 -3.94 -1.34
C PHE A 82 19.36 -4.77 -0.85
N GLU A 83 19.09 -5.99 -0.37
CA GLU A 83 20.13 -6.99 -0.14
C GLU A 83 20.93 -7.20 -1.43
N GLU A 84 22.23 -7.50 -1.31
CA GLU A 84 23.08 -7.75 -2.49
C GLU A 84 22.55 -8.95 -3.30
N ASN A 85 22.13 -10.00 -2.58
CA ASN A 85 21.66 -11.24 -3.16
C ASN A 85 20.18 -11.49 -2.80
N PHE A 86 19.36 -11.82 -3.79
CA PHE A 86 17.98 -12.24 -3.54
C PHE A 86 17.91 -13.67 -2.97
N LEU A 87 18.65 -14.59 -3.60
CA LEU A 87 18.69 -15.99 -3.20
C LEU A 87 20.13 -16.50 -3.27
N VAL A 88 20.59 -17.18 -2.22
CA VAL A 88 21.84 -17.94 -2.23
C VAL A 88 21.53 -19.41 -1.99
N ILE A 89 22.15 -20.28 -2.77
CA ILE A 89 22.01 -21.74 -2.67
C ILE A 89 23.35 -22.31 -2.23
N ASP A 90 23.37 -22.90 -1.04
CA ASP A 90 24.56 -23.50 -0.45
C ASP A 90 24.15 -24.67 0.46
N GLU A 91 24.42 -25.90 0.02
CA GLU A 91 24.06 -27.11 0.77
C GLU A 91 24.82 -27.22 2.10
N LYS A 92 25.99 -26.59 2.22
CA LYS A 92 26.84 -26.66 3.42
C LYS A 92 26.65 -25.48 4.36
N ALA A 93 25.84 -24.49 3.96
CA ALA A 93 25.60 -23.30 4.77
C ALA A 93 24.81 -23.63 6.03
N LYS A 94 25.14 -22.93 7.10
CA LYS A 94 24.37 -22.85 8.33
C LYS A 94 23.36 -21.72 8.24
N THR A 95 22.35 -21.77 9.10
CA THR A 95 21.31 -20.75 9.16
C THR A 95 21.86 -19.33 9.37
N GLU A 96 22.94 -19.21 10.15
CA GLU A 96 23.64 -17.94 10.45
C GLU A 96 24.34 -17.32 9.22
N ASP A 97 24.68 -18.13 8.20
CA ASP A 97 25.39 -17.66 7.01
C ASP A 97 24.53 -16.73 6.15
N ILE A 98 23.22 -16.62 6.41
CA ILE A 98 22.33 -15.66 5.74
C ILE A 98 22.81 -14.21 5.93
N LEU A 99 23.38 -13.90 7.10
CA LEU A 99 23.94 -12.58 7.40
C LEU A 99 25.25 -12.35 6.65
N LYS A 100 26.09 -13.40 6.55
CA LYS A 100 27.37 -13.37 5.83
C LYS A 100 27.19 -13.20 4.33
N TYR A 101 26.16 -13.80 3.77
CA TYR A 101 25.87 -13.74 2.33
C TYR A 101 25.08 -12.50 1.91
N ASN A 102 24.66 -11.67 2.87
CA ASN A 102 23.86 -10.45 2.63
C ASN A 102 22.69 -10.75 1.68
N THR A 103 21.88 -11.75 2.06
CA THR A 103 20.82 -12.30 1.21
C THR A 103 19.47 -12.36 1.90
N LEU A 104 18.40 -12.20 1.12
CA LEU A 104 17.03 -12.31 1.62
C LEU A 104 16.64 -13.77 1.92
N LEU A 105 17.09 -14.70 1.06
CA LEU A 105 16.77 -16.13 1.12
C LEU A 105 18.06 -16.94 1.01
N LEU A 106 18.27 -17.85 1.95
CA LEU A 106 19.35 -18.84 1.90
C LEU A 106 18.75 -20.24 1.84
N LEU A 107 19.01 -20.94 0.74
CA LEU A 107 18.62 -22.34 0.55
C LEU A 107 19.77 -23.24 1.03
N THR A 108 19.51 -23.97 2.11
CA THR A 108 20.43 -24.95 2.72
C THR A 108 20.02 -26.37 2.33
N ASN A 109 20.83 -27.37 2.68
CA ASN A 109 20.50 -28.78 2.42
C ASN A 109 19.13 -29.18 3.01
N SER A 110 18.80 -28.76 4.23
CA SER A 110 17.63 -29.23 4.95
C SER A 110 16.45 -28.25 4.97
N GLY A 111 16.59 -27.05 4.42
CA GLY A 111 15.55 -26.03 4.52
C GLY A 111 15.89 -24.70 3.88
N ILE A 112 14.94 -23.76 3.99
CA ILE A 112 15.12 -22.37 3.56
C ILE A 112 15.18 -21.45 4.79
N VAL A 113 16.13 -20.53 4.76
CA VAL A 113 16.30 -19.47 5.75
C VAL A 113 15.83 -18.16 5.13
N ILE A 114 14.99 -17.43 5.85
CA ILE A 114 14.41 -16.16 5.42
C ILE A 114 14.85 -15.08 6.40
N LYS A 115 15.46 -14.01 5.89
CA LYS A 115 15.85 -12.86 6.70
C LYS A 115 14.60 -12.07 7.12
N GLU A 116 14.45 -11.78 8.41
CA GLU A 116 13.37 -10.93 8.91
C GLU A 116 13.78 -9.45 8.92
N GLN A 117 12.80 -8.55 8.78
CA GLN A 117 13.03 -7.11 8.73
C GLN A 117 13.31 -6.45 10.09
N SER A 118 13.05 -7.14 11.21
CA SER A 118 13.26 -6.61 12.57
C SER A 118 14.44 -7.31 13.23
N ASP A 119 15.45 -6.51 13.63
CA ASP A 119 16.66 -6.87 14.40
C ASP A 119 17.20 -8.29 14.22
N ALA A 120 18.07 -8.47 13.21
CA ALA A 120 18.92 -9.65 12.98
C ALA A 120 18.24 -11.04 13.04
N GLY A 121 16.91 -11.09 13.06
CA GLY A 121 16.13 -12.31 13.08
C GLY A 121 16.18 -13.02 11.73
N PHE A 122 16.22 -14.34 11.77
CA PHE A 122 16.01 -15.17 10.60
C PHE A 122 15.03 -16.29 10.96
N ARG A 123 14.15 -16.60 10.01
CA ARG A 123 13.20 -17.70 10.14
C ARG A 123 13.71 -18.87 9.32
N TYR A 124 13.89 -20.01 9.99
CA TYR A 124 14.21 -21.27 9.34
C TYR A 124 12.95 -22.08 9.09
N GLN A 125 12.77 -22.52 7.84
CA GLN A 125 11.70 -23.41 7.43
C GLN A 125 12.32 -24.72 6.90
N PRO A 126 12.28 -25.82 7.68
CA PRO A 126 12.81 -27.10 7.24
C PRO A 126 11.95 -27.71 6.12
N PHE A 127 12.58 -28.47 5.23
CA PHE A 127 11.87 -29.34 4.30
C PHE A 127 11.43 -30.61 5.02
N SER A 128 10.20 -31.06 4.72
CA SER A 128 9.74 -32.36 5.19
C SER A 128 10.52 -33.48 4.51
N LYS A 129 10.74 -34.59 5.22
CA LYS A 129 11.40 -35.78 4.65
C LYS A 129 10.61 -36.43 3.52
N ASP A 130 9.33 -36.11 3.39
CA ASP A 130 8.46 -36.62 2.32
C ASP A 130 8.43 -35.69 1.09
N THR A 131 9.15 -34.56 1.14
CA THR A 131 9.17 -33.59 0.05
C THR A 131 10.08 -34.07 -1.07
N ASN A 132 9.48 -34.37 -2.22
CA ASN A 132 10.18 -34.64 -3.48
C ASN A 132 9.74 -33.62 -4.53
N LEU A 133 10.64 -32.70 -4.90
CA LEU A 133 10.35 -31.62 -5.83
C LEU A 133 11.59 -31.28 -6.67
N THR A 134 11.41 -31.10 -7.97
CA THR A 134 12.45 -30.53 -8.84
C THR A 134 12.02 -29.13 -9.25
N ILE A 135 12.83 -28.13 -8.93
CA ILE A 135 12.64 -26.74 -9.32
C ILE A 135 13.63 -26.45 -10.45
N ASP A 136 13.10 -26.40 -11.66
CA ASP A 136 13.79 -25.99 -12.88
C ASP A 136 13.01 -24.85 -13.56
N ARG A 137 13.56 -24.31 -14.64
CA ARG A 137 12.90 -23.25 -15.42
C ARG A 137 11.52 -23.67 -15.96
N ARG A 138 11.33 -24.97 -16.24
CA ARG A 138 10.04 -25.52 -16.69
C ARG A 138 9.00 -25.45 -15.58
N THR A 139 9.37 -25.80 -14.37
CA THR A 139 8.52 -25.76 -13.18
C THR A 139 8.12 -24.33 -12.86
N VAL A 140 9.07 -23.39 -12.91
CA VAL A 140 8.78 -21.95 -12.77
C VAL A 140 7.78 -21.49 -13.84
N ARG A 141 7.96 -21.89 -15.10
CA ARG A 141 7.02 -21.57 -16.19
C ARG A 141 5.62 -22.13 -15.96
N VAL A 142 5.50 -23.36 -15.46
CA VAL A 142 4.20 -24.00 -15.17
C VAL A 142 3.51 -23.35 -13.98
N ILE A 143 4.26 -23.00 -12.93
CA ILE A 143 3.72 -22.25 -11.79
C ILE A 143 3.25 -20.87 -12.27
N TRP A 144 4.07 -20.20 -13.07
CA TRP A 144 3.74 -18.89 -13.61
C TRP A 144 2.50 -18.92 -14.50
N SER A 145 2.34 -19.91 -15.37
CA SER A 145 1.16 -20.01 -16.25
C SER A 145 -0.15 -20.25 -15.48
N ARG A 146 -0.08 -20.79 -14.26
CA ARG A 146 -1.23 -20.93 -13.35
C ARG A 146 -1.55 -19.64 -12.61
N ILE A 147 -0.55 -18.82 -12.30
CA ILE A 147 -0.71 -17.59 -11.51
C ILE A 147 -0.98 -16.37 -12.41
N SER A 148 -0.43 -16.34 -13.63
CA SER A 148 -0.57 -15.20 -14.55
C SER A 148 -2.02 -14.79 -14.86
N PRO A 149 -3.03 -15.69 -14.93
CA PRO A 149 -4.42 -15.28 -15.07
C PRO A 149 -4.94 -14.48 -13.87
N MET A 150 -4.45 -14.80 -12.66
CA MET A 150 -4.80 -14.07 -11.43
C MET A 150 -4.16 -12.69 -11.39
N ALA A 151 -3.01 -12.50 -12.04
CA ALA A 151 -2.34 -11.20 -12.10
C ALA A 151 -3.21 -10.11 -12.75
N LYS A 152 -4.11 -10.48 -13.67
CA LYS A 152 -5.10 -9.56 -14.27
C LYS A 152 -6.06 -8.95 -13.25
N TRP A 153 -6.29 -9.60 -12.11
CA TRP A 153 -7.14 -9.11 -11.03
C TRP A 153 -6.41 -8.18 -10.05
N ILE A 154 -5.07 -8.10 -10.12
CA ILE A 154 -4.28 -7.22 -9.26
C ILE A 154 -4.58 -5.76 -9.56
N THR A 155 -4.61 -5.36 -10.85
CA THR A 155 -4.92 -3.97 -11.23
C THR A 155 -6.29 -3.51 -10.73
N PRO A 156 -7.43 -4.18 -11.04
CA PRO A 156 -8.72 -3.75 -10.51
C PRO A 156 -8.76 -3.83 -8.98
N GLY A 157 -8.08 -4.81 -8.36
CA GLY A 157 -7.93 -4.89 -6.91
C GLY A 157 -7.27 -3.66 -6.28
N ILE A 158 -6.14 -3.20 -6.84
CA ILE A 158 -5.46 -1.98 -6.39
C ILE A 158 -6.36 -0.75 -6.58
N VAL A 159 -7.03 -0.64 -7.73
CA VAL A 159 -7.96 0.48 -8.00
C VAL A 159 -9.11 0.50 -7.00
N SER A 160 -9.74 -0.65 -6.76
CA SER A 160 -10.80 -0.78 -5.76
C SER A 160 -10.30 -0.47 -4.36
N ALA A 161 -9.10 -0.95 -3.98
CA ALA A 161 -8.51 -0.65 -2.68
C ALA A 161 -8.24 0.85 -2.50
N VAL A 162 -7.63 1.50 -3.49
CA VAL A 162 -7.40 2.96 -3.47
C VAL A 162 -8.72 3.72 -3.41
N ALA A 163 -9.73 3.30 -4.18
CA ALA A 163 -11.06 3.91 -4.15
C ALA A 163 -11.72 3.77 -2.77
N VAL A 164 -11.64 2.60 -2.13
CA VAL A 164 -12.18 2.37 -0.78
C VAL A 164 -11.43 3.19 0.26
N ILE A 165 -10.09 3.19 0.23
CA ILE A 165 -9.26 3.98 1.15
C ILE A 165 -9.61 5.47 1.01
N MET A 166 -9.72 5.97 -0.22
CA MET A 166 -10.08 7.36 -0.49
C MET A 166 -11.51 7.67 -0.03
N LEU A 167 -12.47 6.79 -0.32
CA LEU A 167 -13.87 6.91 0.10
C LEU A 167 -14.01 7.00 1.62
N LEU A 168 -13.18 6.27 2.37
CA LEU A 168 -13.16 6.32 3.83
C LEU A 168 -12.39 7.54 4.36
N TYR A 169 -11.26 7.88 3.75
CA TYR A 169 -10.38 8.96 4.19
C TYR A 169 -11.07 10.33 4.19
N TYR A 170 -11.84 10.63 3.14
CA TYR A 170 -12.52 11.94 3.00
C TYR A 170 -13.52 12.24 4.14
N PRO A 171 -14.51 11.39 4.46
CA PRO A 171 -15.43 11.65 5.55
C PRO A 171 -14.75 11.61 6.92
N LEU A 172 -13.74 10.75 7.12
CA LEU A 172 -12.96 10.69 8.36
C LEU A 172 -12.35 12.05 8.73
N TRP A 173 -11.78 12.78 7.77
CA TRP A 173 -11.26 14.12 8.01
C TRP A 173 -12.33 15.15 8.38
N HIS A 174 -13.50 15.04 7.77
CA HIS A 174 -14.63 15.93 8.06
C HIS A 174 -15.22 15.66 9.45
N LEU A 175 -15.21 14.41 9.92
CA LEU A 175 -15.59 14.05 11.29
C LEU A 175 -14.64 14.66 12.33
N ILE A 176 -13.33 14.63 12.07
CA ILE A 176 -12.33 15.30 12.92
C ILE A 176 -12.57 16.80 12.94
N TYR A 177 -12.76 17.41 11.77
CA TYR A 177 -13.08 18.84 11.65
C TYR A 177 -14.37 19.22 12.42
N LEU A 178 -15.37 18.35 12.39
CA LEU A 178 -16.62 18.49 13.14
C LEU A 178 -16.43 18.57 14.64
N VAL A 179 -15.49 17.80 15.20
CA VAL A 179 -15.15 17.87 16.62
C VAL A 179 -14.66 19.27 16.97
N PHE A 180 -13.74 19.83 16.18
CA PHE A 180 -13.23 21.18 16.37
C PHE A 180 -14.31 22.25 16.16
N GLY A 181 -15.12 22.13 15.11
CA GLY A 181 -16.23 23.05 14.85
C GLY A 181 -17.26 23.05 15.98
N SER A 182 -17.58 21.87 16.53
CA SER A 182 -18.48 21.73 17.67
C SER A 182 -17.88 22.31 18.95
N LEU A 183 -16.56 22.22 19.13
CA LEU A 183 -15.86 22.82 20.27
C LEU A 183 -15.91 24.36 20.20
N LEU A 184 -15.73 24.94 19.01
CA LEU A 184 -15.89 26.38 18.78
C LEU A 184 -17.34 26.85 19.03
N LEU A 185 -18.33 26.09 18.58
CA LEU A 185 -19.73 26.38 18.88
C LEU A 185 -20.01 26.31 20.38
N LEU A 186 -19.45 25.33 21.09
CA LEU A 186 -19.60 25.22 22.54
C LEU A 186 -19.04 26.45 23.26
N LEU A 187 -17.85 26.93 22.85
CA LEU A 187 -17.27 28.15 23.39
C LEU A 187 -18.18 29.37 23.16
N TYR A 188 -18.69 29.54 21.95
CA TYR A 188 -19.63 30.60 21.61
C TYR A 188 -20.93 30.52 22.45
N MET A 189 -21.49 29.31 22.61
CA MET A 189 -22.72 29.10 23.39
C MET A 189 -22.51 29.39 24.88
N ARG A 190 -21.33 29.08 25.43
CA ARG A 190 -20.98 29.47 26.81
C ARG A 190 -20.88 30.98 26.98
N MET A 191 -20.31 31.70 26.00
CA MET A 191 -20.32 33.16 26.01
C MET A 191 -21.74 33.73 25.92
N ALA A 192 -22.62 33.07 25.15
CA ALA A 192 -24.04 33.41 25.04
C ALA A 192 -24.90 32.93 26.23
N LYS A 193 -24.30 32.36 27.28
CA LYS A 193 -24.96 31.82 28.48
C LYS A 193 -25.99 30.71 28.22
N LEU A 194 -25.90 30.03 27.08
CA LEU A 194 -26.78 28.91 26.73
C LEU A 194 -26.18 27.58 27.24
N LYS A 195 -26.96 26.82 28.01
CA LYS A 195 -26.57 25.51 28.55
C LYS A 195 -26.87 24.39 27.56
N ILE A 196 -26.08 24.28 26.50
CA ILE A 196 -26.19 23.19 25.51
C ILE A 196 -25.05 22.20 25.71
N SER A 197 -25.38 20.90 25.70
CA SER A 197 -24.39 19.83 25.81
C SER A 197 -23.61 19.64 24.51
N PHE A 198 -22.32 19.25 24.63
CA PHE A 198 -21.46 18.97 23.47
C PHE A 198 -22.06 17.92 22.52
N LYS A 199 -22.71 16.89 23.06
CA LYS A 199 -23.39 15.84 22.28
C LYS A 199 -24.47 16.41 21.35
N THR A 200 -25.22 17.40 21.82
CA THR A 200 -26.27 18.06 21.03
C THR A 200 -25.67 18.91 19.93
N LEU A 201 -24.60 19.66 20.24
CA LEU A 201 -23.88 20.47 19.26
C LEU A 201 -23.22 19.62 18.17
N TYR A 202 -22.64 18.48 18.53
CA TYR A 202 -22.04 17.55 17.57
C TYR A 202 -23.10 16.94 16.64
N ARG A 203 -24.28 16.59 17.17
CA ARG A 203 -25.40 16.10 16.37
C ARG A 203 -25.89 17.16 15.37
N VAL A 204 -26.04 18.41 15.82
CA VAL A 204 -26.39 19.53 14.91
C VAL A 204 -25.30 19.71 13.87
N GLY A 205 -24.03 19.68 14.26
CA GLY A 205 -22.90 19.78 13.35
C GLY A 205 -22.92 18.71 12.24
N LEU A 206 -23.29 17.47 12.54
CA LEU A 206 -23.40 16.39 11.54
C LEU A 206 -24.41 16.73 10.43
N TYR A 207 -25.53 17.36 10.76
CA TYR A 207 -26.46 17.85 9.75
C TYR A 207 -25.93 19.11 9.06
N SER A 208 -25.35 20.01 9.84
CA SER A 208 -24.89 21.30 9.35
C SER A 208 -23.66 21.25 8.45
N ILE A 209 -22.88 20.15 8.43
CA ILE A 209 -21.72 20.02 7.55
C ILE A 209 -22.09 19.77 6.08
N THR A 210 -23.30 19.27 5.81
CA THR A 210 -23.77 18.95 4.45
C THR A 210 -23.81 20.19 3.54
N LEU A 211 -24.26 21.32 4.08
CA LEU A 211 -24.40 22.56 3.33
C LEU A 211 -23.04 23.21 2.96
N PRO A 212 -22.10 23.42 3.91
CA PRO A 212 -20.73 23.83 3.60
C PRO A 212 -20.03 22.91 2.59
N LEU A 213 -20.26 21.60 2.69
CA LEU A 213 -19.73 20.62 1.72
C LEU A 213 -20.28 20.89 0.32
N LEU A 214 -21.60 20.95 0.15
CA LEU A 214 -22.24 21.21 -1.14
C LEU A 214 -21.77 22.53 -1.75
N ILE A 215 -21.75 23.61 -0.97
CA ILE A 215 -21.30 24.92 -1.45
C ILE A 215 -19.82 24.86 -1.87
N ASN A 216 -18.97 24.22 -1.07
CA ASN A 216 -17.55 24.09 -1.39
C ASN A 216 -17.34 23.26 -2.67
N TYR A 217 -18.11 22.19 -2.87
CA TYR A 217 -18.08 21.40 -4.10
C TYR A 217 -18.49 22.25 -5.32
N VAL A 218 -19.63 22.95 -5.26
CA VAL A 218 -20.11 23.81 -6.35
C VAL A 218 -19.08 24.91 -6.67
N VAL A 219 -18.58 25.61 -5.65
CA VAL A 219 -17.56 26.66 -5.83
C VAL A 219 -16.27 26.07 -6.42
N SER A 220 -15.86 24.87 -6.00
CA SER A 220 -14.65 24.24 -6.54
C SER A 220 -14.74 23.88 -8.02
N ILE A 221 -15.94 23.58 -8.52
CA ILE A 221 -16.19 23.23 -9.93
C ILE A 221 -16.31 24.50 -10.78
N PHE A 222 -17.12 25.47 -10.36
CA PHE A 222 -17.45 26.63 -11.18
C PHE A 222 -16.52 27.83 -10.98
N LEU A 223 -15.87 27.93 -9.82
CA LEU A 223 -15.04 29.07 -9.42
C LEU A 223 -13.73 28.61 -8.74
N PRO A 224 -12.89 27.81 -9.42
CA PRO A 224 -11.72 27.16 -8.80
C PRO A 224 -10.68 28.14 -8.22
N THR A 225 -10.60 29.34 -8.78
CA THR A 225 -9.67 30.40 -8.38
C THR A 225 -10.13 31.17 -7.15
N LEU A 226 -11.43 31.11 -6.80
CA LEU A 226 -11.98 31.82 -5.65
C LEU A 226 -11.58 31.06 -4.37
N TRP A 227 -10.56 31.57 -3.67
CA TRP A 227 -10.13 31.02 -2.38
C TRP A 227 -10.46 31.99 -1.25
N LEU A 228 -11.52 31.67 -0.52
CA LEU A 228 -11.86 32.35 0.72
C LEU A 228 -11.41 31.47 1.90
N PRO A 229 -10.33 31.83 2.63
CA PRO A 229 -9.93 31.09 3.82
C PRO A 229 -11.08 31.09 4.84
N PHE A 230 -11.24 29.97 5.55
CA PHE A 230 -12.29 29.78 6.56
C PHE A 230 -13.75 29.88 6.07
N SER A 231 -14.02 29.99 4.76
CA SER A 231 -15.37 29.99 4.20
C SER A 231 -16.20 28.78 4.65
N PHE A 232 -15.58 27.59 4.63
CA PHE A 232 -16.19 26.37 5.14
C PHE A 232 -16.59 26.49 6.63
N THR A 233 -15.67 26.97 7.47
CA THR A 233 -15.92 27.19 8.91
C THR A 233 -17.05 28.19 9.12
N LEU A 234 -17.03 29.30 8.38
CA LEU A 234 -18.00 30.38 8.52
C LEU A 234 -19.42 29.90 8.16
N ILE A 235 -19.56 29.25 7.01
CA ILE A 235 -20.85 28.69 6.57
C ILE A 235 -21.34 27.64 7.57
N PHE A 236 -20.45 26.77 8.05
CA PHE A 236 -20.76 25.77 9.05
C PHE A 236 -21.30 26.39 10.35
N LEU A 237 -20.61 27.40 10.88
CA LEU A 237 -21.00 28.08 12.12
C LEU A 237 -22.33 28.82 11.96
N LEU A 238 -22.50 29.59 10.88
CA LEU A 238 -23.73 30.34 10.60
C LEU A 238 -24.93 29.41 10.45
N PHE A 239 -24.78 28.32 9.69
CA PHE A 239 -25.85 27.37 9.48
C PHE A 239 -26.18 26.56 10.75
N SER A 240 -25.15 26.17 11.52
CA SER A 240 -25.36 25.51 12.82
C SER A 240 -26.09 26.42 13.81
N GLN A 241 -25.74 27.70 13.85
CA GLN A 241 -26.44 28.70 14.68
C GLN A 241 -27.89 28.89 14.23
N TYR A 242 -28.14 28.94 12.92
CA TYR A 242 -29.48 29.03 12.37
C TYR A 242 -30.34 27.83 12.80
N MET A 243 -29.82 26.60 12.67
CA MET A 243 -30.50 25.38 13.13
C MET A 243 -30.76 25.37 14.63
N LEU A 244 -29.84 25.89 15.45
CA LEU A 244 -30.02 25.96 16.90
C LEU A 244 -31.09 27.00 17.31
N ARG A 245 -31.27 28.07 16.53
CA ARG A 245 -32.29 29.11 16.80
C ARG A 245 -33.67 28.72 16.29
N ASN A 246 -33.73 27.95 15.21
CA ASN A 246 -34.96 27.43 14.62
C ASN A 246 -34.95 25.90 14.70
N PRO A 247 -35.14 25.31 15.90
CA PRO A 247 -35.32 23.87 16.01
C PRO A 247 -36.54 23.49 15.17
N SER A 248 -36.32 22.66 14.16
CA SER A 248 -37.40 22.09 13.35
C SER A 248 -38.38 21.37 14.29
N PRO A 249 -39.71 21.48 14.08
CA PRO A 249 -40.70 20.77 14.89
C PRO A 249 -40.54 19.24 14.81
#